data_AF-A0A9W7GY96-F1
#
_entry.id   AF-A0A9W7GY96-F1
#
_cell.length_a   1.000
_cell.length_b   1.000
_cell.length_c   1.000
_cell.angle_alpha   90.00
_cell.angle_beta   90.00
_cell.angle_gamma   90.00
#
_symmetry.space_group_name_H-M   'P 1'
#
loop_
_entity.id
_entity.type
_entity.pdbx_description
1 polymer ?
#
loop_
_entity_poly.entity_id
_entity_poly.type
_entity_poly.pdbx_seq_one_letter_code
_entity_poly.pdbx_strand_id
1 'polypeptide(L)'
;METPEPKSQSSSLSSSSSPFPSPSYSERQWRPAAQRNLRNQWSKMASYRQQWLSSSSSARTHATSLVNAYLSQKYMPLMELGALKDMPDIRKKASLKLFKQQESHGSKLLSSYKEMVVVVMNMVNASKSMRCFLKGGNSSSLVQFSSTSGDVNDTGDCGGVAVFGFWSISSFERLAEELIQMFKLELSLKRLLVSELLSLSCEVSRGNQFCWSNELYPGEFGDLKVCNLYSNETFEPVRPRLKDGKSDMPTFQGNRQPGHEILQVYITTWLAEVNIDVHRVDEIFAMIGEEIHVPLS
;
A
#
# COMPACT_ATOMS: atom_id res chain seq x y z
N MET A 1 19.02 -6.35 -90.38
CA MET A 1 18.47 -7.18 -89.29
C MET A 1 18.36 -6.25 -88.09
N GLU A 2 17.12 -6.00 -87.65
CA GLU A 2 16.66 -5.24 -86.45
C GLU A 2 16.97 -3.73 -86.29
N THR A 3 15.92 -2.93 -86.53
CA THR A 3 15.48 -1.68 -85.84
C THR A 3 15.04 -1.95 -84.38
N PRO A 4 14.68 -0.96 -83.50
CA PRO A 4 14.96 0.50 -83.43
C PRO A 4 15.25 1.09 -81.99
N GLU A 5 15.95 2.24 -81.93
CA GLU A 5 15.59 3.54 -81.26
C GLU A 5 15.25 3.64 -79.71
N PRO A 6 14.92 4.84 -79.11
CA PRO A 6 15.77 5.52 -78.12
C PRO A 6 15.13 5.89 -76.75
N LYS A 7 15.94 6.52 -75.87
CA LYS A 7 15.69 7.34 -74.65
C LYS A 7 14.30 7.32 -73.97
N SER A 8 14.30 7.20 -72.63
CA SER A 8 13.37 7.93 -71.75
C SER A 8 13.97 8.18 -70.37
N GLN A 9 14.01 9.45 -69.96
CA GLN A 9 14.32 9.90 -68.60
C GLN A 9 13.10 9.73 -67.68
N SER A 10 13.41 9.72 -66.38
CA SER A 10 12.56 10.07 -65.22
C SER A 10 11.31 9.23 -64.95
N SER A 11 11.39 8.44 -63.88
CA SER A 11 10.55 8.69 -62.69
C SER A 11 11.14 7.92 -61.50
N SER A 12 11.85 8.65 -60.65
CA SER A 12 12.12 8.24 -59.27
C SER A 12 10.77 8.01 -58.58
N LEU A 13 10.40 6.75 -58.40
CA LEU A 13 9.31 6.37 -57.51
C LEU A 13 9.79 6.64 -56.08
N SER A 14 9.52 7.87 -55.63
CA SER A 14 9.59 8.28 -54.25
C SER A 14 8.78 7.30 -53.41
N SER A 15 9.49 6.62 -52.51
CA SER A 15 8.97 5.85 -51.40
C SER A 15 7.81 6.59 -50.73
N SER A 16 6.59 6.08 -50.90
CA SER A 16 5.47 6.44 -50.03
C SER A 16 5.77 5.91 -48.63
N SER A 17 6.49 6.69 -47.83
CA SER A 17 6.61 6.49 -46.41
C SER A 17 5.21 6.63 -45.81
N SER A 18 4.59 5.50 -45.45
CA SER A 18 3.41 5.51 -44.58
C SER A 18 3.72 6.35 -43.34
N PRO A 19 2.78 7.17 -42.82
CA PRO A 19 3.03 8.06 -41.68
C PRO A 19 3.30 7.30 -40.36
N PHE A 20 3.14 5.98 -40.37
CA PHE A 20 3.30 5.13 -39.20
C PHE A 20 4.49 4.19 -39.43
N PRO A 21 5.58 4.32 -38.64
CA PRO A 21 6.62 3.30 -38.63
C PRO A 21 5.95 1.97 -38.26
N SER A 22 6.15 0.96 -39.10
CA SER A 22 5.66 -0.38 -38.79
C SER A 22 6.32 -0.83 -37.48
N PRO A 23 5.55 -1.36 -36.51
CA PRO A 23 6.13 -1.77 -35.23
C PRO A 23 7.19 -2.84 -35.48
N SER A 24 8.34 -2.67 -34.82
CA SER A 24 9.46 -3.59 -34.96
C SER A 24 9.04 -5.03 -34.58
N TYR A 25 9.76 -6.03 -35.11
CA TYR A 25 9.47 -7.44 -34.77
C TYR A 25 9.51 -7.67 -33.24
N SER A 26 10.43 -7.01 -32.55
CA SER A 26 10.55 -7.03 -31.09
C SER A 26 9.32 -6.43 -30.39
N GLU A 27 8.79 -5.30 -30.87
CA GLU A 27 7.55 -4.71 -30.33
C GLU A 27 6.34 -5.63 -30.48
N ARG A 28 6.21 -6.33 -31.62
CA ARG A 28 5.09 -7.25 -31.86
C ARG A 28 5.08 -8.43 -30.89
N GLN A 29 6.25 -8.91 -30.47
CA GLN A 29 6.37 -10.02 -29.52
C GLN A 29 6.22 -9.57 -28.06
N TRP A 30 6.77 -8.39 -27.73
CA TRP A 30 6.71 -7.84 -26.38
C TRP A 30 5.30 -7.40 -25.97
N ARG A 31 4.57 -6.74 -26.87
CA ARG A 31 3.29 -6.09 -26.54
C ARG A 31 2.24 -7.04 -25.94
N PRO A 32 1.96 -8.24 -26.49
CA PRO A 32 1.00 -9.17 -25.87
C PRO A 32 1.41 -9.62 -24.47
N ALA A 33 2.71 -9.81 -24.23
CA ALA A 33 3.23 -10.18 -22.90
C ALA A 33 3.08 -9.02 -21.90
N ALA A 34 3.40 -7.80 -22.32
CA ALA A 34 3.21 -6.58 -21.53
C ALA A 34 1.74 -6.33 -21.17
N GLN A 35 0.83 -6.45 -22.14
CA GLN A 35 -0.61 -6.30 -21.88
C GLN A 35 -1.11 -7.31 -20.84
N ARG A 36 -0.73 -8.58 -20.97
CA ARG A 36 -1.12 -9.63 -20.01
C ARG A 36 -0.55 -9.35 -18.62
N ASN A 37 0.71 -8.94 -18.53
CA ASN A 37 1.34 -8.64 -17.25
C ASN A 37 0.67 -7.45 -16.56
N LEU A 38 0.43 -6.35 -17.29
CA LEU A 38 -0.24 -5.16 -16.74
C LEU A 38 -1.63 -5.51 -16.21
N ARG A 39 -2.44 -6.27 -16.96
CA ARG A 39 -3.73 -6.76 -16.47
C ARG A 39 -3.58 -7.53 -15.16
N ASN A 40 -2.64 -8.48 -15.11
CA ASN A 40 -2.40 -9.28 -13.91
C ASN A 40 -1.97 -8.43 -12.70
N GLN A 41 -1.04 -7.48 -12.88
CA GLN A 41 -0.59 -6.63 -11.77
C GLN A 41 -1.71 -5.71 -11.29
N TRP A 42 -2.50 -5.11 -12.19
CA TRP A 42 -3.62 -4.25 -11.80
C TRP A 42 -4.79 -5.02 -11.18
N SER A 43 -5.08 -6.24 -11.62
CA SER A 43 -6.02 -7.13 -10.94
C SER A 43 -5.55 -7.49 -9.53
N LYS A 44 -4.24 -7.73 -9.33
CA LYS A 44 -3.68 -7.91 -7.98
C LYS A 44 -3.82 -6.64 -7.14
N MET A 45 -3.54 -5.46 -7.70
CA MET A 45 -3.71 -4.17 -7.01
C MET A 45 -5.16 -3.97 -6.54
N ALA A 46 -6.15 -4.31 -7.37
CA ALA A 46 -7.56 -4.28 -6.99
C ALA A 46 -7.86 -5.25 -5.83
N SER A 47 -7.35 -6.49 -5.88
CA SER A 47 -7.48 -7.44 -4.77
C SER A 47 -6.84 -6.93 -3.49
N TYR A 48 -5.65 -6.33 -3.57
CA TYR A 48 -4.96 -5.76 -2.41
C TYR A 48 -5.71 -4.58 -1.82
N ARG A 49 -6.38 -3.76 -2.62
CA ARG A 49 -7.30 -2.72 -2.12
C ARG A 49 -8.40 -3.32 -1.25
N GLN A 50 -9.05 -4.39 -1.70
CA GLN A 50 -10.11 -5.06 -0.92
C GLN A 50 -9.56 -5.69 0.38
N GLN A 51 -8.37 -6.29 0.31
CA GLN A 51 -7.68 -6.81 1.49
C GLN A 51 -7.35 -5.71 2.50
N TRP A 52 -6.87 -4.55 2.03
CA TRP A 52 -6.66 -3.37 2.89
C TRP A 52 -7.95 -2.98 3.61
N LEU A 53 -9.06 -2.82 2.89
CA LEU A 53 -10.35 -2.42 3.48
C LEU A 53 -10.80 -3.41 4.56
N SER A 54 -10.66 -4.70 4.30
CA SER A 54 -10.98 -5.77 5.25
C SER A 54 -10.12 -5.69 6.51
N SER A 55 -8.78 -5.69 6.38
CA SER A 55 -7.86 -5.66 7.52
C SER A 55 -7.95 -4.33 8.29
N SER A 56 -8.14 -3.20 7.60
CA SER A 56 -8.38 -1.88 8.19
C SER A 56 -9.65 -1.86 9.03
N SER A 57 -10.75 -2.43 8.54
CA SER A 57 -12.02 -2.53 9.27
C SER A 57 -11.93 -3.48 10.48
N SER A 58 -11.24 -4.61 10.30
CA SER A 58 -10.97 -5.57 11.40
C SER A 58 -10.14 -4.91 12.51
N ALA A 59 -9.05 -4.25 12.16
CA ALA A 59 -8.20 -3.51 13.09
C ALA A 59 -9.01 -2.45 13.84
N ARG A 60 -9.84 -1.66 13.16
CA ARG A 60 -10.73 -0.66 13.79
C ARG A 60 -11.68 -1.29 14.82
N THR A 61 -12.24 -2.44 14.50
CA THR A 61 -13.15 -3.18 15.39
C THR A 61 -12.42 -3.64 16.66
N HIS A 62 -11.18 -4.12 16.51
CA HIS A 62 -10.32 -4.50 17.63
C HIS A 62 -9.86 -3.31 18.45
N ALA A 63 -9.46 -2.20 17.81
CA ALA A 63 -9.13 -0.94 18.46
C ALA A 63 -10.32 -0.40 19.28
N THR A 64 -11.53 -0.42 18.72
CA THR A 64 -12.75 0.03 19.42
C THR A 64 -13.04 -0.86 20.63
N SER A 65 -12.96 -2.18 20.47
CA SER A 65 -13.15 -3.12 21.59
C SER A 65 -12.08 -2.95 22.69
N LEU A 66 -10.83 -2.68 22.29
CA LEU A 66 -9.73 -2.39 23.20
C LEU A 66 -10.01 -1.11 24.02
N VAL A 67 -10.36 -0.02 23.34
CA VAL A 67 -10.73 1.26 23.98
C VAL A 67 -11.91 1.07 24.94
N ASN A 68 -12.95 0.35 24.53
CA ASN A 68 -14.11 0.07 25.37
C ASN A 68 -13.74 -0.72 26.63
N ALA A 69 -12.89 -1.74 26.50
CA ALA A 69 -12.43 -2.53 27.64
C ALA A 69 -11.56 -1.68 28.59
N TYR A 70 -10.67 -0.84 28.03
CA TYR A 70 -9.85 0.10 28.79
C TYR A 70 -10.70 1.11 29.58
N LEU A 71 -11.63 1.79 28.92
CA LEU A 71 -12.52 2.77 29.55
C LEU A 71 -13.40 2.11 30.63
N SER A 72 -13.95 0.93 30.34
CA SER A 72 -14.74 0.17 31.32
C SER A 72 -13.92 -0.19 32.55
N GLN A 73 -12.62 -0.52 32.38
CA GLN A 73 -11.74 -0.81 33.50
C GLN A 73 -11.42 0.47 34.29
N LYS A 74 -11.08 1.57 33.59
CA LYS A 74 -10.76 2.87 34.18
C LYS A 74 -11.89 3.42 35.04
N TYR A 75 -13.13 3.27 34.58
CA TYR A 75 -14.32 3.74 35.29
C TYR A 75 -14.96 2.69 36.22
N MET A 76 -14.42 1.46 36.27
CA MET A 76 -14.89 0.40 37.17
C MET A 76 -15.01 0.82 38.64
N PRO A 77 -14.11 1.65 39.22
CA PRO A 77 -14.27 2.12 40.59
C PRO A 77 -15.52 3.00 40.81
N LEU A 78 -15.91 3.76 39.79
CA LEU A 78 -17.05 4.69 39.83
C LEU A 78 -18.37 4.04 39.38
N MET A 79 -18.31 2.82 38.82
CA MET A 79 -19.49 2.15 38.26
C MET A 79 -20.47 1.73 39.35
N GLU A 80 -21.75 2.07 39.18
CA GLU A 80 -22.84 1.61 40.04
C GLU A 80 -23.15 0.14 39.75
N LEU A 81 -22.82 -0.74 40.70
CA LEU A 81 -22.98 -2.19 40.53
C LEU A 81 -24.36 -2.71 40.96
N GLY A 82 -25.22 -1.84 41.49
CA GLY A 82 -26.55 -2.21 41.97
C GLY A 82 -26.51 -3.38 42.95
N ALA A 83 -27.30 -4.42 42.68
CA ALA A 83 -27.37 -5.64 43.49
C ALA A 83 -26.04 -6.41 43.59
N LEU A 84 -25.07 -6.16 42.71
CA LEU A 84 -23.76 -6.82 42.73
C LEU A 84 -22.76 -6.14 43.69
N LYS A 85 -23.09 -4.97 44.27
CA LYS A 85 -22.16 -4.20 45.11
C LYS A 85 -21.63 -4.98 46.32
N ASP A 86 -22.45 -5.88 46.87
CA ASP A 86 -22.14 -6.65 48.08
C ASP A 86 -21.37 -7.95 47.76
N MET A 87 -21.18 -8.26 46.47
CA MET A 87 -20.39 -9.43 46.07
C MET A 87 -18.91 -9.21 46.34
N PRO A 88 -18.25 -10.11 47.09
CA PRO A 88 -16.84 -9.95 47.42
C PRO A 88 -15.96 -9.98 46.16
N ASP A 89 -15.03 -9.02 46.10
CA ASP A 89 -14.05 -8.84 45.02
C ASP A 89 -14.63 -8.68 43.60
N ILE A 90 -15.92 -8.39 43.45
CA ILE A 90 -16.56 -8.27 42.12
C ILE A 90 -15.85 -7.26 41.21
N ARG A 91 -15.47 -6.10 41.75
CA ARG A 91 -14.72 -5.06 41.01
C ARG A 91 -13.36 -5.58 40.58
N LYS A 92 -12.62 -6.26 41.46
CA LYS A 92 -11.30 -6.82 41.12
C LYS A 92 -11.41 -7.88 40.01
N LYS A 93 -12.39 -8.79 40.13
CA LYS A 93 -12.64 -9.83 39.11
C LYS A 93 -13.07 -9.23 37.77
N ALA A 94 -13.94 -8.21 37.80
CA ALA A 94 -14.37 -7.49 36.60
C ALA A 94 -13.20 -6.74 35.94
N SER A 95 -12.38 -6.02 36.72
CA SER A 95 -11.17 -5.36 36.21
C SER A 95 -10.18 -6.36 35.61
N LEU A 96 -9.95 -7.50 36.25
CA LEU A 96 -9.08 -8.55 35.70
C LEU A 96 -9.63 -9.13 34.38
N LYS A 97 -10.95 -9.31 34.27
CA LYS A 97 -11.60 -9.75 33.02
C LYS A 97 -11.38 -8.71 31.91
N LEU A 98 -11.59 -7.43 32.21
CA LEU A 98 -11.39 -6.34 31.26
C LEU A 98 -9.93 -6.20 30.84
N PHE A 99 -8.99 -6.39 31.76
CA PHE A 99 -7.56 -6.42 31.46
C PHE A 99 -7.22 -7.53 30.45
N LYS A 100 -7.69 -8.77 30.69
CA LYS A 100 -7.49 -9.88 29.75
C LYS A 100 -8.14 -9.62 28.38
N GLN A 101 -9.28 -8.92 28.37
CA GLN A 101 -9.91 -8.49 27.11
C GLN A 101 -9.05 -7.48 26.37
N GLN A 102 -8.43 -6.52 27.06
CA GLN A 102 -7.48 -5.57 26.44
C GLN A 102 -6.29 -6.28 25.81
N GLU A 103 -5.67 -7.26 26.50
CA GLU A 103 -4.59 -8.05 25.93
C GLU A 103 -5.04 -8.78 24.65
N SER A 104 -6.20 -9.45 24.71
CA SER A 104 -6.74 -10.18 23.55
C SER A 104 -7.05 -9.25 22.36
N HIS A 105 -7.68 -8.10 22.60
CA HIS A 105 -7.99 -7.13 21.56
C HIS A 105 -6.72 -6.45 21.02
N GLY A 106 -5.74 -6.18 21.88
CA GLY A 106 -4.43 -5.67 21.49
C GLY A 106 -3.69 -6.62 20.56
N SER A 107 -3.63 -7.92 20.88
CA SER A 107 -3.00 -8.91 19.99
C SER A 107 -3.69 -9.00 18.62
N LYS A 108 -5.04 -8.92 18.59
CA LYS A 108 -5.80 -8.93 17.33
C LYS A 108 -5.62 -7.65 16.52
N LEU A 109 -5.57 -6.49 17.18
CA LEU A 109 -5.24 -5.22 16.55
C LEU A 109 -3.87 -5.28 15.88
N LEU A 110 -2.85 -5.77 16.59
CA LEU A 110 -1.50 -5.94 16.05
C LEU A 110 -1.47 -6.91 14.85
N SER A 111 -2.22 -8.02 14.92
CA SER A 111 -2.35 -8.96 13.81
C SER A 111 -2.95 -8.31 12.57
N SER A 112 -4.06 -7.58 12.71
CA SER A 112 -4.67 -6.88 11.58
C SER A 112 -3.78 -5.77 11.03
N TYR A 113 -3.01 -5.07 11.87
CA TYR A 113 -1.99 -4.13 11.41
C TYR A 113 -0.91 -4.82 10.57
N LYS A 114 -0.40 -5.97 11.03
CA LYS A 114 0.59 -6.76 10.26
C LYS A 114 0.05 -7.17 8.89
N GLU A 115 -1.22 -7.56 8.80
CA GLU A 115 -1.86 -7.84 7.51
C GLU A 115 -1.86 -6.61 6.59
N MET A 116 -2.15 -5.42 7.13
CA MET A 116 -2.10 -4.17 6.36
C MET A 116 -0.69 -3.87 5.84
N VAL A 117 0.35 -4.10 6.64
CA VAL A 117 1.75 -3.96 6.19
C VAL A 117 2.03 -4.90 5.01
N VAL A 118 1.63 -6.17 5.12
CA VAL A 118 1.78 -7.16 4.04
C VAL A 118 1.05 -6.74 2.78
N VAL A 119 -0.16 -6.19 2.89
CA VAL A 119 -0.93 -5.68 1.76
C VAL A 119 -0.18 -4.57 1.03
N VAL A 120 0.34 -3.56 1.74
CA VAL A 120 1.10 -2.46 1.13
C VAL A 120 2.40 -2.97 0.50
N MET A 121 3.08 -3.91 1.14
CA MET A 121 4.27 -4.55 0.58
C MET A 121 3.95 -5.26 -0.75
N ASN A 122 2.83 -5.98 -0.81
CA ASN A 122 2.38 -6.65 -2.02
C ASN A 122 1.99 -5.66 -3.12
N MET A 123 1.39 -4.51 -2.79
CA MET A 123 1.12 -3.44 -3.76
C MET A 123 2.43 -2.89 -4.35
N VAL A 124 3.44 -2.61 -3.50
CA VAL A 124 4.77 -2.17 -3.94
C VAL A 124 5.41 -3.18 -4.89
N ASN A 125 5.35 -4.47 -4.55
CA ASN A 125 5.91 -5.52 -5.38
C ASN A 125 5.17 -5.67 -6.72
N ALA A 126 3.84 -5.56 -6.72
CA ALA A 126 3.05 -5.61 -7.96
C ALA A 126 3.36 -4.42 -8.88
N SER A 127 3.50 -3.21 -8.32
CA SER A 127 3.92 -2.02 -9.07
C SER A 127 5.30 -2.18 -9.68
N LYS A 128 6.30 -2.65 -8.91
CA LYS A 128 7.66 -2.90 -9.42
C LYS A 128 7.71 -4.00 -10.50
N SER A 129 6.69 -4.84 -10.59
CA SER A 129 6.63 -5.98 -11.52
C SER A 129 5.84 -5.69 -12.80
N MET A 130 5.53 -4.43 -13.10
CA MET A 130 4.74 -4.07 -14.29
C MET A 130 5.53 -4.16 -15.61
N ARG A 131 6.86 -4.00 -15.55
CA ARG A 131 7.76 -4.08 -16.71
C ARG A 131 7.99 -5.53 -17.17
N CYS A 132 8.35 -5.65 -18.44
CA CYS A 132 8.60 -6.91 -19.12
C CYS A 132 9.97 -6.88 -19.77
N PHE A 133 10.88 -7.75 -19.34
CA PHE A 133 12.26 -7.80 -19.80
C PHE A 133 12.50 -9.01 -20.72
N LEU A 134 13.46 -8.92 -21.63
CA LEU A 134 13.90 -10.07 -22.44
C LEU A 134 14.82 -10.97 -21.61
N LYS A 135 14.63 -12.29 -21.74
CA LYS A 135 15.35 -13.32 -21.00
C LYS A 135 16.42 -13.94 -21.89
N GLY A 136 17.68 -13.55 -21.70
CA GLY A 136 18.82 -13.92 -22.54
C GLY A 136 19.15 -12.80 -23.54
N GLY A 137 20.42 -12.70 -23.96
CA GLY A 137 20.93 -11.61 -24.82
C GLY A 137 20.14 -11.44 -26.12
N ASN A 138 20.52 -10.45 -26.93
CA ASN A 138 19.79 -9.83 -28.08
C ASN A 138 19.05 -10.77 -29.08
N SER A 139 19.20 -12.09 -29.00
CA SER A 139 18.57 -13.11 -29.84
C SER A 139 17.44 -13.92 -29.15
N SER A 140 17.12 -13.70 -27.87
CA SER A 140 16.07 -14.46 -27.18
C SER A 140 14.68 -13.84 -27.31
N SER A 141 13.68 -14.66 -27.62
CA SER A 141 12.26 -14.27 -27.69
C SER A 141 11.49 -14.49 -26.38
N LEU A 142 12.16 -14.96 -25.33
CA LEU A 142 11.53 -15.26 -24.05
C LEU A 142 11.41 -13.98 -23.21
N VAL A 143 10.19 -13.62 -22.79
CA VAL A 143 9.93 -12.48 -21.91
C VAL A 143 9.90 -12.95 -20.45
N GLN A 144 10.63 -12.26 -19.58
CA GLN A 144 10.62 -12.42 -18.12
C GLN A 144 9.96 -11.21 -17.45
N PHE A 145 9.03 -11.49 -16.55
CA PHE A 145 8.46 -10.50 -15.64
C PHE A 145 9.34 -10.43 -14.40
N SER A 146 9.92 -9.26 -14.13
CA SER A 146 10.86 -9.06 -13.03
C SER A 146 10.71 -7.63 -12.50
N SER A 147 11.26 -7.38 -11.33
CA SER A 147 11.45 -6.02 -10.79
C SER A 147 12.77 -5.39 -11.24
N THR A 148 13.66 -6.18 -11.84
CA THR A 148 14.99 -5.77 -12.30
C THR A 148 15.30 -6.36 -13.67
N SER A 149 16.00 -5.59 -14.50
CA SER A 149 16.48 -6.07 -15.79
C SER A 149 17.68 -7.00 -15.60
N GLY A 150 17.77 -8.04 -16.45
CA GLY A 150 18.98 -8.86 -16.60
C GLY A 150 20.00 -8.26 -17.59
N ASP A 151 19.57 -7.25 -18.35
CA ASP A 151 20.36 -6.50 -19.33
C ASP A 151 20.27 -5.01 -19.01
N VAL A 152 21.40 -4.32 -18.98
CA VAL A 152 21.49 -2.88 -18.67
C VAL A 152 20.79 -2.03 -19.75
N ASN A 153 20.66 -2.55 -20.97
CA ASN A 153 20.06 -1.83 -22.08
C ASN A 153 18.55 -2.07 -22.24
N ASP A 154 17.97 -3.01 -21.48
CA ASP A 154 16.54 -3.29 -21.52
C ASP A 154 15.81 -2.55 -20.40
N THR A 155 15.14 -1.46 -20.77
CA THR A 155 14.31 -0.67 -19.87
C THR A 155 13.00 -1.38 -19.50
N GLY A 156 12.65 -2.48 -20.17
CA GLY A 156 11.44 -3.27 -19.92
C GLY A 156 10.12 -2.61 -20.33
N ASP A 157 10.20 -1.45 -21.00
CA ASP A 157 9.06 -0.62 -21.43
C ASP A 157 9.00 -0.40 -22.96
N CYS A 158 9.85 -1.12 -23.71
CA CYS A 158 9.94 -1.05 -25.17
C CYS A 158 10.10 0.39 -25.69
N GLY A 159 10.94 1.20 -25.04
CA GLY A 159 11.20 2.57 -25.46
C GLY A 159 10.03 3.52 -25.26
N GLY A 160 9.13 3.22 -24.31
CA GLY A 160 7.98 4.05 -23.97
C GLY A 160 6.80 3.93 -24.94
N VAL A 161 6.81 2.95 -25.83
CA VAL A 161 5.70 2.68 -26.75
C VAL A 161 4.43 2.36 -25.96
N ALA A 162 3.29 2.90 -26.39
CA ALA A 162 1.99 2.59 -25.80
C ALA A 162 1.73 1.08 -25.84
N VAL A 163 1.35 0.50 -24.70
CA VAL A 163 1.09 -0.95 -24.57
C VAL A 163 -0.33 -1.28 -25.03
N PHE A 164 -1.29 -0.44 -24.63
CA PHE A 164 -2.69 -0.51 -25.01
C PHE A 164 -3.00 0.56 -26.06
N GLY A 165 -4.11 1.29 -25.89
CA GLY A 165 -4.56 2.30 -26.84
C GLY A 165 -3.68 3.54 -26.77
N PHE A 166 -3.52 4.11 -25.58
CA PHE A 166 -2.92 5.42 -25.37
C PHE A 166 -1.74 5.41 -24.41
N TRP A 167 -1.65 4.41 -23.52
CA TRP A 167 -0.74 4.47 -22.38
C TRP A 167 0.48 3.55 -22.50
N SER A 168 1.65 4.10 -22.19
CA SER A 168 2.91 3.39 -21.97
C SER A 168 2.92 2.67 -20.61
N ILE A 169 3.83 1.71 -20.39
CA ILE A 169 4.03 1.09 -19.06
C ILE A 169 4.27 2.16 -17.99
N SER A 170 5.09 3.17 -18.27
CA SER A 170 5.38 4.25 -17.32
C SER A 170 4.14 5.04 -16.88
N SER A 171 3.13 5.15 -17.74
CA SER A 171 1.86 5.80 -17.37
C SER A 171 1.10 4.98 -16.33
N PHE A 172 1.08 3.65 -16.48
CA PHE A 172 0.55 2.74 -15.47
C PHE A 172 1.37 2.80 -14.17
N GLU A 173 2.70 2.75 -14.26
CA GLU A 173 3.57 2.83 -13.08
C GLU A 173 3.32 4.10 -12.27
N ARG A 174 3.14 5.25 -12.93
CA ARG A 174 2.87 6.53 -12.26
C ARG A 174 1.55 6.52 -11.48
N LEU A 175 0.50 5.94 -12.05
CA LEU A 175 -0.80 5.81 -11.34
C LEU A 175 -0.70 4.81 -10.18
N ALA A 176 0.07 3.73 -10.35
CA ALA A 176 0.34 2.77 -9.29
C ALA A 176 1.13 3.43 -8.14
N GLU A 177 2.13 4.24 -8.46
CA GLU A 177 2.93 4.98 -7.48
C GLU A 177 2.07 5.98 -6.69
N GLU A 178 1.22 6.74 -7.38
CA GLU A 178 0.26 7.64 -6.73
C GLU A 178 -0.66 6.89 -5.76
N LEU A 179 -1.23 5.77 -6.21
CA LEU A 179 -2.09 4.91 -5.40
C LEU A 179 -1.37 4.39 -4.16
N ILE A 180 -0.19 3.80 -4.35
CA ILE A 180 0.63 3.21 -3.29
C ILE A 180 1.04 4.28 -2.27
N GLN A 181 1.34 5.49 -2.72
CA GLN A 181 1.76 6.56 -1.83
C GLN A 181 0.66 6.93 -0.83
N MET A 182 -0.62 6.94 -1.25
CA MET A 182 -1.75 7.13 -0.33
C MET A 182 -1.79 6.05 0.75
N PHE A 183 -1.66 4.77 0.37
CA PHE A 183 -1.64 3.66 1.33
C PHE A 183 -0.43 3.67 2.25
N LYS A 184 0.76 4.08 1.76
CA LYS A 184 1.97 4.20 2.58
C LYS A 184 1.83 5.27 3.67
N LEU A 185 1.31 6.45 3.30
CA LEU A 185 1.05 7.52 4.25
C LEU A 185 0.03 7.09 5.31
N GLU A 186 -1.05 6.43 4.87
CA GLU A 186 -2.07 5.92 5.79
C GLU A 186 -1.54 4.81 6.69
N LEU A 187 -0.69 3.92 6.18
CA LEU A 187 -0.06 2.87 6.97
C LEU A 187 0.83 3.44 8.07
N SER A 188 1.63 4.48 7.76
CA SER A 188 2.46 5.17 8.74
C SER A 188 1.61 5.78 9.86
N LEU A 189 0.50 6.45 9.51
CA LEU A 189 -0.43 6.99 10.51
C LEU A 189 -1.08 5.89 11.35
N LYS A 190 -1.53 4.79 10.73
CA LYS A 190 -2.14 3.68 11.45
C LYS A 190 -1.14 2.98 12.37
N ARG A 191 0.14 2.89 12.00
CA ARG A 191 1.22 2.42 12.89
C ARG A 191 1.28 3.24 14.17
N LEU A 192 1.21 4.58 14.06
CA LEU A 192 1.21 5.47 15.22
C LEU A 192 0.02 5.15 16.12
N LEU A 193 -1.18 5.04 15.54
CA LEU A 193 -2.39 4.72 16.30
C LEU A 193 -2.29 3.35 16.98
N VAL A 194 -1.76 2.32 16.31
CA VAL A 194 -1.53 1.01 16.93
C VAL A 194 -0.59 1.13 18.12
N SER A 195 0.54 1.82 17.97
CA SER A 195 1.52 2.02 19.05
C SER A 195 0.89 2.68 20.29
N GLU A 196 0.10 3.73 20.07
CA GLU A 196 -0.64 4.45 21.11
C GLU A 196 -1.68 3.56 21.80
N LEU A 197 -2.47 2.84 21.01
CA LEU A 197 -3.54 1.98 21.52
C LEU A 197 -2.99 0.77 22.30
N LEU A 198 -1.90 0.15 21.83
CA LEU A 198 -1.25 -0.96 22.54
C LEU A 198 -0.61 -0.51 23.85
N SER A 199 -0.23 0.76 23.96
CA SER A 199 0.28 1.35 25.20
C SER A 199 -0.81 1.49 26.28
N LEU A 200 -2.10 1.40 25.95
CA LEU A 200 -3.20 1.43 26.92
C LEU A 200 -3.23 0.18 27.81
N SER A 201 -2.92 -0.98 27.24
CA SER A 201 -3.01 -2.29 27.91
C SER A 201 -1.91 -2.54 28.93
N CYS A 202 -0.93 -1.64 29.08
CA CYS A 202 0.25 -1.84 29.90
C CYS A 202 0.17 -1.09 31.23
N GLU A 203 -0.43 -1.69 32.26
CA GLU A 203 -0.28 -1.20 33.64
C GLU A 203 0.93 -1.80 34.38
N VAL A 204 1.48 -2.92 33.91
CA VAL A 204 2.42 -3.74 34.72
C VAL A 204 3.89 -3.33 34.57
N SER A 205 4.27 -2.59 33.52
CA SER A 205 5.64 -2.14 33.34
C SER A 205 5.68 -0.77 32.68
N ARG A 206 5.76 0.31 33.47
CA ARG A 206 6.09 1.67 33.00
C ARG A 206 7.39 1.76 32.15
N GLY A 207 8.13 0.66 31.97
CA GLY A 207 9.31 0.56 31.12
C GLY A 207 9.08 0.10 29.67
N ASN A 208 7.92 -0.48 29.32
CA ASN A 208 7.61 -0.96 27.96
C ASN A 208 6.58 -0.05 27.26
N GLN A 209 6.79 1.26 27.32
CA GLN A 209 6.10 2.16 26.40
C GLN A 209 6.48 1.74 24.98
N PHE A 210 5.50 1.48 24.11
CA PHE A 210 5.78 1.21 22.69
C PHE A 210 6.36 2.49 22.09
N CYS A 211 7.69 2.59 22.14
CA CYS A 211 8.43 3.68 21.55
C CYS A 211 8.28 3.59 20.03
N TRP A 212 8.10 4.73 19.37
CA TRP A 212 8.03 4.81 17.91
C TRP A 212 9.19 4.08 17.22
N SER A 213 10.37 4.13 17.84
CA SER A 213 11.62 3.54 17.36
C SER A 213 11.75 2.04 17.62
N ASN A 214 10.74 1.39 18.22
CA ASN A 214 10.72 -0.07 18.45
C ASN A 214 9.84 -0.76 17.41
N GLU A 215 10.14 -2.02 17.12
CA GLU A 215 9.26 -2.89 16.33
C GLU A 215 7.97 -3.18 17.10
N LEU A 216 6.82 -3.07 16.42
CA LEU A 216 5.53 -3.50 16.97
C LEU A 216 5.38 -5.03 16.92
N TYR A 217 6.05 -5.68 15.97
CA TYR A 217 6.14 -7.13 15.87
C TYR A 217 7.51 -7.54 15.30
N PRO A 218 8.01 -8.75 15.59
CA PRO A 218 9.32 -9.20 15.11
C PRO A 218 9.44 -9.13 13.59
N GLY A 219 10.43 -8.39 13.09
CA GLY A 219 10.71 -8.23 11.66
C GLY A 219 9.98 -7.07 10.98
N GLU A 220 9.19 -6.27 11.72
CA GLU A 220 8.47 -5.11 11.18
C GLU A 220 9.37 -4.18 10.37
N PHE A 221 10.60 -3.89 10.82
CA PHE A 221 11.46 -2.96 10.10
C PHE A 221 11.90 -3.47 8.74
N GLY A 222 12.04 -4.79 8.58
CA GLY A 222 12.26 -5.40 7.27
C GLY A 222 11.10 -5.11 6.32
N ASP A 223 9.87 -5.31 6.79
CA ASP A 223 8.66 -5.07 6.01
C ASP A 223 8.50 -3.58 5.65
N LEU A 224 8.73 -2.68 6.62
CA LEU A 224 8.68 -1.23 6.41
C LEU A 224 9.75 -0.74 5.43
N LYS A 225 10.95 -1.35 5.42
CA LYS A 225 12.00 -1.04 4.43
C LYS A 225 11.54 -1.34 3.01
N VAL A 226 10.85 -2.46 2.77
CA VAL A 226 10.31 -2.77 1.43
C VAL A 226 9.33 -1.69 0.97
N CYS A 227 8.60 -1.09 1.90
CA CYS A 227 7.66 -0.01 1.65
C CYS A 227 8.30 1.39 1.55
N ASN A 228 9.62 1.54 1.73
CA ASN A 228 10.29 2.83 1.92
C ASN A 228 9.72 3.65 3.10
N LEU A 229 9.26 2.95 4.15
CA LEU A 229 8.71 3.53 5.38
C LEU A 229 9.66 3.38 6.58
N TYR A 230 10.92 3.06 6.32
CA TYR A 230 11.98 2.99 7.33
C TYR A 230 13.21 3.72 6.80
N SER A 231 13.74 4.66 7.60
CA SER A 231 14.92 5.43 7.27
C SER A 231 16.19 4.68 7.69
N ASN A 232 17.09 4.46 6.74
CA ASN A 232 18.41 3.89 7.03
C ASN A 232 19.37 4.93 7.65
N GLU A 233 19.06 6.21 7.57
CA GLU A 233 19.87 7.29 8.15
C GLU A 233 19.58 7.46 9.64
N THR A 234 18.30 7.48 10.01
CA THR A 234 17.86 7.66 11.40
C THR A 234 17.63 6.34 12.12
N PHE A 235 17.68 5.20 11.42
CA PHE A 235 17.35 3.87 11.94
C PHE A 235 15.95 3.81 12.59
N GLU A 236 15.00 4.55 12.02
CA GLU A 236 13.64 4.69 12.56
C GLU A 236 12.58 4.61 11.45
N PRO A 237 11.36 4.16 11.81
CA PRO A 237 10.19 4.28 10.93
C PRO A 237 9.93 5.74 10.53
N VAL A 238 9.59 5.94 9.26
CA VAL A 238 9.26 7.27 8.71
C VAL A 238 8.02 7.80 9.41
N ARG A 239 8.16 8.96 10.04
CA ARG A 239 7.06 9.58 10.79
C ARG A 239 5.85 9.86 9.90
N PRO A 240 4.63 9.75 10.45
CA PRO A 240 3.42 10.07 9.71
C PRO A 240 3.47 11.49 9.18
N ARG A 241 3.02 11.66 7.94
CA ARG A 241 2.86 12.97 7.29
C ARG A 241 1.47 13.02 6.69
N LEU A 242 0.79 14.14 6.88
CA LEU A 242 -0.39 14.46 6.09
C LEU A 242 0.05 14.89 4.70
N LYS A 243 -0.80 14.66 3.69
CA LYS A 243 -0.56 15.00 2.28
C LYS A 243 -0.12 16.47 2.07
N ASP A 244 -0.47 17.37 3.00
CA ASP A 244 -0.17 18.82 2.97
C ASP A 244 1.14 19.27 3.67
N GLY A 245 2.05 18.34 3.98
CA GLY A 245 3.49 18.67 4.00
C GLY A 245 4.08 19.36 5.23
N LYS A 246 3.43 19.36 6.40
CA LYS A 246 4.09 19.76 7.66
C LYS A 246 4.06 18.63 8.67
N SER A 247 5.25 18.18 9.09
CA SER A 247 5.42 17.19 10.16
C SER A 247 5.93 17.87 11.43
N ASP A 248 5.18 18.85 11.93
CA ASP A 248 5.45 19.42 13.25
C ASP A 248 4.68 18.61 14.29
N MET A 249 5.18 17.39 14.56
CA MET A 249 4.70 16.64 15.71
C MET A 249 5.43 17.12 16.97
N PRO A 250 4.70 17.51 18.04
CA PRO A 250 5.32 17.85 19.30
C PRO A 250 6.09 16.64 19.86
N THR A 251 7.14 16.93 20.61
CA THR A 251 7.95 15.94 21.31
C THR A 251 7.04 15.01 22.12
N PHE A 252 7.11 13.71 21.83
CA PHE A 252 6.33 12.65 22.46
C PHE A 252 6.44 12.76 24.00
N GLN A 253 5.46 13.39 24.66
CA GLN A 253 5.39 13.46 26.12
C GLN A 253 4.65 12.22 26.61
N GLY A 254 5.42 11.15 26.85
CA GLY A 254 4.93 9.84 27.22
C GLY A 254 4.31 9.69 28.60
N ASN A 255 3.49 10.64 29.09
CA ASN A 255 3.04 10.60 30.49
C ASN A 255 1.59 11.05 30.79
N ARG A 256 0.65 10.93 29.85
CA ARG A 256 -0.79 11.07 30.17
C ARG A 256 -1.55 9.85 29.67
N GLN A 257 -2.15 9.10 30.59
CA GLN A 257 -3.21 8.15 30.22
C GLN A 257 -4.29 8.95 29.47
N PRO A 258 -4.54 8.66 28.19
CA PRO A 258 -5.41 9.50 27.38
C PRO A 258 -6.84 9.53 27.94
N GLY A 259 -7.47 10.69 27.84
CA GLY A 259 -8.89 10.86 28.12
C GLY A 259 -9.75 10.25 27.01
N HIS A 260 -11.05 10.12 27.27
CA HIS A 260 -12.02 9.63 26.27
C HIS A 260 -11.96 10.43 24.96
N GLU A 261 -11.81 11.75 25.03
CA GLU A 261 -11.73 12.64 23.85
C GLU A 261 -10.56 12.28 22.93
N ILE A 262 -9.37 12.01 23.49
CA ILE A 262 -8.19 11.63 22.71
C ILE A 262 -8.39 10.26 22.06
N LEU A 263 -8.97 9.30 22.80
CA LEU A 263 -9.25 7.97 22.27
C LEU A 263 -10.30 8.02 21.15
N GLN A 264 -11.29 8.89 21.26
CA GLN A 264 -12.24 9.15 20.20
C GLN A 264 -11.53 9.70 18.95
N VAL A 265 -10.61 10.67 19.10
CA VAL A 265 -9.79 11.16 17.99
C VAL A 265 -9.01 10.02 17.32
N TYR A 266 -8.40 9.11 18.08
CA TYR A 266 -7.66 7.97 17.51
C TYR A 266 -8.57 7.06 16.67
N ILE A 267 -9.74 6.68 17.19
CA ILE A 267 -10.68 5.80 16.47
C ILE A 267 -11.29 6.51 15.25
N THR A 268 -11.65 7.78 15.38
CA THR A 268 -12.17 8.58 14.26
C THR A 268 -11.12 8.80 13.19
N THR A 269 -9.86 9.04 13.56
CA THR A 269 -8.75 9.18 12.62
C THR A 269 -8.55 7.88 11.84
N TRP A 270 -8.60 6.73 12.50
CA TRP A 270 -8.55 5.43 11.83
C TRP A 270 -9.69 5.24 10.83
N LEU A 271 -10.91 5.61 11.22
CA LEU A 271 -12.11 5.47 10.39
C LEU A 271 -12.06 6.37 9.15
N ALA A 272 -11.52 7.58 9.29
CA ALA A 272 -11.54 8.58 8.22
C ALA A 272 -10.58 8.26 7.06
N GLU A 273 -9.61 7.37 7.25
CA GLU A 273 -8.54 7.07 6.29
C GLU A 273 -7.94 8.33 5.65
N VAL A 274 -7.48 9.25 6.50
CA VAL A 274 -7.21 10.67 6.14
C VAL A 274 -6.21 10.87 5.00
N ASN A 275 -5.35 9.89 4.70
CA ASN A 275 -4.40 9.97 3.59
C ASN A 275 -4.85 9.23 2.31
N ILE A 276 -6.03 8.59 2.34
CA ILE A 276 -6.61 7.89 1.20
C ILE A 276 -7.76 8.72 0.65
N ASP A 277 -7.53 9.31 -0.52
CA ASP A 277 -8.59 9.94 -1.30
C ASP A 277 -9.38 8.84 -2.04
N VAL A 278 -10.48 8.40 -1.45
CA VAL A 278 -11.31 7.31 -1.99
C VAL A 278 -11.79 7.62 -3.41
N HIS A 279 -12.14 8.87 -3.70
CA HIS A 279 -12.56 9.28 -5.04
C HIS A 279 -11.42 9.14 -6.04
N ARG A 280 -10.20 9.59 -5.67
CA ARG A 280 -9.03 9.44 -6.54
C ARG A 280 -8.65 7.98 -6.73
N VAL A 281 -8.78 7.15 -5.70
CA VAL A 281 -8.55 5.69 -5.81
C VAL A 281 -9.53 5.09 -6.83
N ASP A 282 -10.82 5.40 -6.73
CA ASP A 282 -11.85 4.92 -7.66
C ASP A 282 -11.60 5.40 -9.10
N GLU A 283 -11.23 6.67 -9.25
CA GLU A 283 -10.86 7.26 -10.54
C GLU A 283 -9.67 6.53 -11.17
N ILE A 284 -8.61 6.25 -10.39
CA ILE A 284 -7.44 5.50 -10.88
C ILE A 284 -7.86 4.13 -11.40
N PHE A 285 -8.65 3.36 -10.64
CA PHE A 285 -9.09 2.03 -11.08
C PHE A 285 -10.02 2.11 -12.30
N ALA A 286 -10.88 3.12 -12.39
CA ALA A 286 -11.74 3.35 -13.56
C ALA A 286 -10.92 3.65 -14.82
N MET A 287 -10.00 4.64 -14.77
CA MET A 287 -9.17 4.99 -15.92
C MET A 287 -8.31 3.81 -16.39
N ILE A 288 -7.74 3.05 -15.45
CA ILE A 288 -6.96 1.85 -15.77
C ILE A 288 -7.86 0.80 -16.43
N GLY A 289 -9.04 0.55 -15.86
CA GLY A 289 -9.98 -0.44 -16.36
C GLY A 289 -10.45 -0.16 -17.79
N GLU A 290 -10.69 1.13 -18.10
CA GLU A 290 -10.97 1.61 -19.44
C GLU A 290 -9.80 1.35 -20.39
N GLU A 291 -8.57 1.74 -20.01
CA GLU A 291 -7.40 1.58 -20.86
C GLU A 291 -7.07 0.09 -21.15
N ILE A 292 -7.14 -0.78 -20.13
CA ILE A 292 -6.81 -2.22 -20.29
C ILE A 292 -7.98 -3.08 -20.79
N HIS A 293 -9.17 -2.47 -20.91
CA HIS A 293 -10.45 -3.09 -21.27
C HIS A 293 -10.84 -4.25 -20.34
N VAL A 294 -10.62 -4.07 -19.03
CA VAL A 294 -10.98 -5.05 -17.99
C VAL A 294 -11.57 -4.30 -16.80
N PRO A 295 -12.77 -4.66 -16.32
CA PRO A 295 -13.32 -4.05 -15.11
C PRO A 295 -12.47 -4.44 -13.90
N LEU A 296 -12.00 -3.45 -13.16
CA LEU A 296 -11.30 -3.61 -11.89
C LEU A 296 -12.25 -3.13 -10.79
N SER A 297 -13.03 -4.08 -10.24
CA SER A 297 -14.02 -3.85 -9.18
C SER A 297 -13.51 -4.40 -7.85
#